data_AF-A0A1C5WLA0-F1
#
_entry.id   AF-A0A1C5WLA0-F1
#
_cell.length_a   1.000
_cell.length_b   1.000
_cell.length_c   1.000
_cell.angle_alpha   90.00
_cell.angle_beta   90.00
_cell.angle_gamma   90.00
#
_symmetry.space_group_name_H-M   'P 1'
#
loop_
_entity.id
_entity.type
_entity.pdbx_description
1 polymer ?
#
loop_
_entity_poly.entity_id
_entity_poly.type
_entity_poly.pdbx_seq_one_letter_code
_entity_poly.pdbx_strand_id
1 'polypeptide(L)'
;MENLYKLDGKVPILKAIPFGLQHILAMFVANLSPITLIGLASGLKQTEIAFLLQNAMFIAGIATLIQLYPIWKIGSRLPIVMGVSFTFVAILTYVGATYDSWVQF
;
A
#
# COMPACT_ATOMS: atom_id res chain seq x y z
N MET A 1 26.29 -19.82 15.52
CA MET A 1 25.04 -19.06 15.70
C MET A 1 25.29 -17.54 15.84
N GLU A 2 26.36 -17.00 15.23
CA GLU A 2 26.87 -15.65 15.56
C GLU A 2 26.71 -14.64 14.40
N ASN A 3 26.16 -15.07 13.25
CA ASN A 3 26.05 -14.26 12.03
C ASN A 3 24.61 -13.81 11.69
N LEU A 4 23.63 -14.08 12.56
CA LEU A 4 22.23 -13.66 12.35
C LEU A 4 21.97 -12.19 12.75
N TYR A 5 22.98 -11.48 13.26
CA TYR A 5 22.91 -10.10 13.76
C TYR A 5 23.80 -9.10 12.99
N LYS A 6 24.24 -9.43 11.76
CA LYS A 6 24.98 -8.50 10.90
C LYS A 6 24.05 -7.89 9.86
N LEU A 7 23.96 -6.55 9.89
CA LEU A 7 23.19 -5.71 8.95
C LEU A 7 23.56 -5.97 7.46
N ASP A 8 24.77 -6.46 7.19
CA ASP A 8 25.29 -6.85 5.86
C ASP A 8 25.44 -8.37 5.67
N GLY A 9 24.65 -9.18 6.38
CA GLY A 9 24.56 -10.61 6.10
C GLY A 9 23.86 -10.82 4.75
N LYS A 10 24.60 -11.05 3.66
CA LYS A 10 24.04 -11.46 2.37
C LYS A 10 23.16 -12.71 2.56
N VAL A 11 21.86 -12.51 2.72
CA VAL A 11 20.87 -13.59 2.75
C VAL A 11 20.97 -14.29 1.40
N PRO A 12 21.04 -15.63 1.34
CA PRO A 12 21.08 -16.34 0.07
C PRO A 12 19.93 -15.85 -0.81
N ILE A 13 20.25 -15.35 -2.02
CA ILE A 13 19.28 -14.74 -2.95
C ILE A 13 18.09 -15.70 -3.17
N LEU A 14 18.36 -17.01 -3.18
CA LEU A 14 17.35 -18.08 -3.26
C LEU A 14 16.31 -18.08 -2.11
N LYS A 15 16.66 -17.61 -0.91
CA LYS A 15 15.73 -17.46 0.23
C LYS A 15 15.18 -16.04 0.33
N ALA A 16 15.97 -15.02 -0.02
CA ALA A 16 15.55 -13.62 0.05
C ALA A 16 14.39 -13.30 -0.92
N ILE A 17 14.38 -13.90 -2.11
CA ILE A 17 13.34 -13.69 -3.13
C ILE A 17 11.95 -14.10 -2.63
N PRO A 18 11.71 -15.35 -2.16
CA PRO A 18 10.38 -15.74 -1.70
C PRO A 18 9.92 -14.96 -0.46
N PHE A 19 10.82 -14.59 0.45
CA PHE A 19 10.48 -13.73 1.60
C PHE A 19 10.10 -12.30 1.18
N GLY A 20 10.86 -11.69 0.26
CA GLY A 20 10.53 -10.37 -0.30
C GLY A 20 9.21 -10.38 -1.06
N LEU A 21 8.97 -11.43 -1.85
CA LEU A 21 7.71 -11.62 -2.57
C LEU A 21 6.53 -11.77 -1.59
N GLN A 22 6.66 -12.59 -0.54
CA GLN A 22 5.64 -12.73 0.49
C GLN A 22 5.33 -11.39 1.18
N HIS A 23 6.37 -10.59 1.46
CA HIS A 23 6.20 -9.27 2.07
C HIS A 23 5.44 -8.31 1.16
N ILE A 24 5.80 -8.26 -0.13
CA ILE A 24 5.12 -7.42 -1.13
C ILE A 24 3.67 -7.87 -1.31
N LEU A 25 3.42 -9.18 -1.40
CA LEU A 25 2.07 -9.73 -1.55
C LEU A 25 1.20 -9.44 -0.32
N ALA A 26 1.74 -9.59 0.89
CA ALA A 26 1.03 -9.25 2.12
C ALA A 26 0.66 -7.75 2.15
N MET A 27 1.59 -6.89 1.70
CA MET A 27 1.38 -5.46 1.65
C MET A 27 0.39 -5.04 0.55
N PHE A 28 0.41 -5.73 -0.59
CA PHE A 28 -0.58 -5.56 -1.66
C PHE A 28 -1.99 -5.85 -1.13
N VAL A 29 -2.21 -7.03 -0.53
CA VAL A 29 -3.52 -7.42 0.04
C VAL A 29 -3.99 -6.42 1.10
N ALA A 30 -3.08 -5.95 1.97
CA ALA A 30 -3.41 -4.95 2.98
C ALA A 30 -3.91 -3.63 2.38
N ASN A 31 -3.39 -3.21 1.22
CA ASN A 31 -3.86 -2.00 0.54
C ASN A 31 -5.11 -2.20 -0.33
N LEU A 32 -5.36 -3.43 -0.81
CA LEU A 32 -6.58 -3.75 -1.57
C LEU A 32 -7.85 -3.52 -0.73
N SER A 33 -7.84 -4.01 0.51
CA SER A 33 -8.99 -3.97 1.41
C SER A 33 -9.55 -2.56 1.66
N PRO A 34 -8.76 -1.55 2.08
CA PRO A 34 -9.29 -0.22 2.35
C PRO A 34 -9.85 0.47 1.10
N ILE A 35 -9.15 0.36 -0.05
CA ILE A 35 -9.60 0.95 -1.32
C ILE A 35 -10.93 0.35 -1.76
N THR A 36 -11.04 -0.98 -1.66
CA THR A 36 -12.26 -1.70 -2.04
C THR A 36 -13.42 -1.34 -1.10
N LEU A 37 -13.18 -1.28 0.21
CA LEU A 37 -14.20 -0.89 1.19
C LEU A 37 -14.77 0.51 0.91
N ILE A 38 -13.89 1.49 0.65
CA ILE A 38 -14.30 2.86 0.36
C ILE A 38 -15.05 2.91 -0.99
N GLY A 39 -14.53 2.24 -2.01
CA GLY A 39 -15.14 2.24 -3.35
C GLY A 39 -16.53 1.61 -3.38
N LEU A 40 -16.71 0.48 -2.68
CA LEU A 40 -18.03 -0.16 -2.55
C LEU A 40 -19.01 0.70 -1.76
N ALA A 41 -18.55 1.34 -0.67
CA ALA A 41 -19.40 2.22 0.13
C ALA A 41 -19.78 3.52 -0.60
N SER A 42 -19.00 3.91 -1.60
CA SER A 42 -19.25 5.09 -2.45
C SER A 42 -20.02 4.75 -3.73
N GLY A 43 -20.55 3.53 -3.87
CA GLY A 43 -21.34 3.12 -5.05
C GLY A 43 -20.55 2.98 -6.36
N LEU A 44 -19.21 2.97 -6.32
CA LEU A 44 -18.38 2.93 -7.53
C LEU A 44 -18.49 1.59 -8.27
N LYS A 45 -18.38 1.63 -9.60
CA LYS A 45 -18.35 0.41 -10.41
C LYS A 45 -17.05 -0.36 -10.17
N GLN A 46 -17.10 -1.69 -10.32
CA GLN A 46 -15.92 -2.56 -10.19
C GLN A 46 -14.74 -2.10 -11.06
N THR A 47 -15.02 -1.55 -12.24
CA THR A 47 -14.01 -0.99 -13.16
C THR A 47 -13.31 0.24 -12.59
N GLU A 48 -14.04 1.11 -11.89
CA GLU A 48 -13.49 2.32 -11.27
C GLU A 48 -12.68 1.97 -10.02
N ILE A 49 -13.16 1.02 -9.22
CA ILE A 49 -12.40 0.48 -8.08
C ILE A 49 -11.08 -0.11 -8.57
N ALA A 50 -11.09 -0.93 -9.63
CA ALA A 50 -9.88 -1.50 -10.21
C ALA A 50 -8.92 -0.43 -10.75
N PHE A 51 -9.45 0.66 -11.32
CA PHE A 51 -8.65 1.80 -11.78
C PHE A 51 -8.00 2.54 -10.61
N LEU A 52 -8.76 2.87 -9.55
CA LEU A 52 -8.23 3.49 -8.33
C LEU A 52 -7.15 2.65 -7.69
N LEU A 53 -7.34 1.34 -7.69
CA LEU A 53 -6.40 0.38 -7.12
C LEU A 53 -5.07 0.37 -7.86
N GLN A 54 -5.10 0.34 -9.19
CA GLN A 54 -3.89 0.42 -10.02
C GLN A 54 -3.12 1.73 -9.76
N ASN A 55 -3.83 2.87 -9.72
CA ASN A 55 -3.23 4.17 -9.44
C ASN A 55 -2.63 4.23 -8.03
N ALA A 56 -3.36 3.75 -7.01
CA ALA A 56 -2.89 3.74 -5.63
C ALA A 56 -1.66 2.84 -5.46
N MET A 57 -1.61 1.67 -6.10
CA MET A 57 -0.47 0.76 -6.04
C MET A 57 0.74 1.32 -6.77
N PHE A 58 0.53 2.02 -7.88
CA PHE A 58 1.60 2.72 -8.59
C PHE A 58 2.23 3.81 -7.72
N ILE A 59 1.41 4.67 -7.09
CA ILE A 59 1.88 5.73 -6.19
C ILE A 59 2.55 5.15 -4.94
N ALA A 60 1.98 4.11 -4.33
CA ALA A 60 2.55 3.42 -3.18
C ALA A 60 3.93 2.81 -3.50
N GLY A 61 4.10 2.25 -4.70
CA GLY A 61 5.39 1.77 -5.20
C GLY A 61 6.41 2.89 -5.32
N ILE A 62 6.04 4.02 -5.93
CA ILE A 62 6.90 5.19 -6.04
C ILE A 62 7.28 5.75 -4.65
N ALA A 63 6.31 5.90 -3.75
CA ALA A 63 6.55 6.37 -2.39
C ALA A 63 7.51 5.44 -1.64
N THR A 64 7.35 4.12 -1.80
CA THR A 64 8.26 3.12 -1.23
C THR A 64 9.67 3.24 -1.82
N LEU A 65 9.80 3.44 -3.14
CA LEU A 65 11.10 3.65 -3.79
C LEU A 65 11.79 4.92 -3.30
N ILE A 66 11.05 6.02 -3.13
CA ILE A 66 11.57 7.28 -2.59
C ILE A 66 12.01 7.09 -1.12
N GLN A 67 11.27 6.31 -0.34
CA GLN A 67 11.60 6.01 1.06
C GLN A 67 12.88 5.16 1.16
N LEU A 68 13.04 4.19 0.24
CA LEU A 68 14.17 3.25 0.17
C LEU A 68 15.44 3.93 -0.38
N TYR A 69 15.30 4.73 -1.44
CA TYR A 69 16.36 5.48 -2.10
C TYR A 69 16.13 6.99 -1.91
N PRO A 70 16.49 7.55 -0.74
CA PRO A 70 16.27 8.96 -0.50
C PRO A 70 17.05 9.78 -1.49
N ILE A 71 16.33 10.59 -2.26
CA ILE A 71 16.89 11.64 -3.07
C ILE A 71 17.02 12.84 -2.12
N TRP A 72 18.26 13.16 -1.75
CA TRP A 72 18.61 14.34 -0.97
C TRP A 72 18.29 14.26 0.56
N LYS A 73 17.18 14.84 1.03
CA LYS A 73 16.76 14.84 2.47
C LYS A 73 15.42 14.15 2.73
N ILE A 74 14.78 13.63 1.69
CA ILE A 74 13.45 13.01 1.78
C ILE A 74 13.62 11.48 1.68
N GLY A 75 13.31 10.77 2.75
CA GLY A 75 13.39 9.31 2.87
C GLY A 75 14.33 8.87 4.00
N SER A 76 13.93 7.84 4.76
CA SER A 76 14.66 7.43 5.98
C SER A 76 15.80 6.43 5.75
N ARG A 77 16.07 6.02 4.49
CA ARG A 77 17.00 4.91 4.14
C ARG A 77 16.65 3.57 4.80
N LEU A 78 15.43 3.43 5.33
CA LEU A 78 14.96 2.22 5.97
C LEU A 78 14.03 1.46 5.00
N PRO A 79 14.02 0.12 5.04
CA PRO A 79 13.09 -0.70 4.28
C PRO A 79 11.68 -0.59 4.85
N ILE A 80 11.04 0.57 4.63
CA ILE A 80 9.67 0.88 5.04
C ILE A 80 8.81 0.94 3.78
N VAL A 81 7.72 0.17 3.79
CA VAL A 81 6.79 0.07 2.67
C VAL A 81 5.59 1.01 2.94
N MET A 82 5.30 1.93 2.02
CA MET A 82 4.26 2.96 2.17
C MET A 82 2.90 2.44 1.69
N GLY A 83 1.92 2.33 2.60
CA GLY A 83 0.58 1.82 2.31
C GLY A 83 -0.56 2.80 2.59
N VAL A 84 -1.77 2.38 2.28
CA VAL A 84 -3.02 3.09 2.59
C VAL A 84 -3.35 2.87 4.07
N SER A 85 -3.52 3.96 4.83
CA SER A 85 -3.84 3.85 6.25
C SER A 85 -5.32 3.50 6.47
N PHE A 86 -5.57 2.46 7.27
CA PHE A 86 -6.92 2.03 7.68
C PHE A 86 -7.66 3.07 8.53
N THR A 87 -6.94 4.01 9.15
CA THR A 87 -7.53 5.06 9.98
C THR A 87 -8.51 5.95 9.21
N PHE A 88 -8.29 6.13 7.91
CA PHE A 88 -9.15 6.97 7.07
C PHE A 88 -10.34 6.23 6.47
N VAL A 89 -10.37 4.89 6.53
CA VAL A 89 -11.40 4.07 5.88
C VAL A 89 -12.78 4.41 6.43
N ALA A 90 -12.95 4.46 7.75
CA ALA A 90 -14.24 4.74 8.37
C ALA A 90 -14.81 6.11 7.93
N ILE A 91 -13.95 7.13 7.87
CA ILE A 91 -14.33 8.50 7.50
C ILE A 91 -14.66 8.57 5.99
N LEU A 92 -13.81 8.00 5.14
CA LEU A 92 -13.99 8.03 3.69
C LEU A 92 -15.21 7.21 3.24
N THR A 93 -15.48 6.08 3.88
CA THR A 93 -16.71 5.30 3.69
C THR A 93 -17.94 6.11 4.10
N TYR A 94 -17.90 6.79 5.25
CA TYR A 94 -19.02 7.63 5.71
C TYR A 94 -19.28 8.80 4.75
N VAL A 95 -18.22 9.50 4.33
CA VAL A 95 -18.30 10.61 3.37
C VAL A 95 -18.79 10.10 2.03
N GLY A 96 -18.23 9.00 1.51
CA GLY A 96 -18.66 8.39 0.25
C GLY A 96 -20.14 8.04 0.25
N ALA A 97 -20.61 7.33 1.28
CA ALA A 97 -22.01 6.95 1.42
C ALA A 97 -22.94 8.16 1.62
N THR A 98 -22.48 9.19 2.33
CA THR A 98 -23.28 10.40 2.56
C THR A 98 -23.39 11.22 1.29
N TYR A 99 -22.27 11.60 0.66
CA TYR A 99 -22.25 12.56 -0.46
C TYR A 99 -22.65 11.94 -1.81
N ASP A 100 -22.45 10.65 -2.04
CA ASP A 100 -22.98 9.96 -3.23
C ASP A 100 -24.52 10.02 -3.28
N SER A 101 -25.17 9.94 -2.10
CA SER A 101 -26.62 10.03 -2.00
C SER A 101 -27.22 11.40 -2.37
N TRP A 102 -26.40 12.47 -2.35
CA TRP A 102 -26.86 13.83 -2.72
C TRP A 102 -26.73 14.14 -4.21
N VAL A 103 -25.99 13.34 -4.98
CA VAL A 103 -25.80 13.52 -6.44
C VAL A 103 -26.92 12.83 -7.25
N GLN A 104 -27.82 12.10 -6.57
CA GLN A 104 -28.94 11.38 -7.17
C GLN A 104 -30.28 12.16 -7.15
N PHE A 105 -30.26 13.46 -6.81
CA PHE A 105 -31.40 14.38 -6.90
C PHE A 105 -31.10 15.51 -7.89
#